data_AF-A0A937KGD6-F1
#
_entry.id   AF-A0A937KGD6-F1
#
_cell.length_a   1.000
_cell.length_b   1.000
_cell.length_c   1.000
_cell.angle_alpha   90.00
_cell.angle_beta   90.00
_cell.angle_gamma   90.00
#
_symmetry.space_group_name_H-M   'P 1'
#
loop_
_entity.id
_entity.type
_entity.pdbx_description
1 polymer ?
#
loop_
_entity_poly.entity_id
_entity_poly.type
_entity_poly.pdbx_seq_one_letter_code
_entity_poly.pdbx_strand_id
1 'polypeptide(L)'
;MKEITNEMLLKCLQFIQDNGGEVSRYSFDKYITRNILVKESFNIVPKKLVEEGFINIVRDGKEVKITLTQLGIDKVGNSHV
;
A
#
# COMPACT_ATOMS: atom_id res chain seq x y z
N MET A 1 -10.48 1.14 18.07
CA MET A 1 -9.58 0.95 16.92
C MET A 1 -9.95 1.96 15.85
N LYS A 2 -9.01 2.71 15.28
CA LYS A 2 -9.28 3.47 14.05
C LYS A 2 -9.43 2.46 12.93
N GLU A 3 -10.61 2.38 12.35
CA GLU A 3 -10.90 1.49 11.22
C GLU A 3 -10.09 1.92 9.99
N ILE A 4 -9.58 0.95 9.22
CA ILE A 4 -8.89 1.25 7.96
C ILE A 4 -9.93 1.65 6.93
N THR A 5 -9.94 2.93 6.55
CA THR A 5 -10.86 3.47 5.55
C THR A 5 -10.35 3.24 4.14
N ASN A 6 -11.27 3.26 3.17
CA ASN A 6 -10.90 3.18 1.75
C ASN A 6 -9.99 4.34 1.31
N GLU A 7 -10.17 5.53 1.89
CA GLU A 7 -9.29 6.68 1.61
C GLU A 7 -7.84 6.41 2.06
N MET A 8 -7.65 5.75 3.21
CA MET A 8 -6.33 5.36 3.69
C MET A 8 -5.67 4.34 2.73
N LEU A 9 -6.44 3.37 2.23
CA LEU A 9 -5.96 2.39 1.26
C LEU A 9 -5.59 3.06 -0.07
N LEU A 10 -6.42 3.98 -0.56
CA LEU A 10 -6.15 4.75 -1.79
C LEU A 10 -4.87 5.57 -1.68
N LYS A 11 -4.64 6.25 -0.55
CA LYS A 11 -3.39 7.00 -0.30
C LYS A 11 -2.16 6.09 -0.36
N CYS A 12 -2.25 4.87 0.17
CA CYS A 12 -1.18 3.89 0.06
C CYS A 12 -0.92 3.44 -1.38
N LEU A 13 -1.98 3.17 -2.15
CA LEU A 13 -1.85 2.78 -3.56
C LEU A 13 -1.26 3.92 -4.40
N GLN A 14 -1.72 5.15 -4.19
CA GLN A 14 -1.18 6.35 -4.83
C GLN A 14 0.30 6.51 -4.52
N PHE A 15 0.71 6.33 -3.26
CA PHE A 15 2.11 6.40 -2.89
C PHE A 15 2.98 5.39 -3.67
N ILE A 16 2.51 4.15 -3.84
CA ILE A 16 3.26 3.15 -4.62
C ILE A 16 3.30 3.56 -6.10
N GLN A 17 2.19 4.05 -6.65
CA GLN A 17 2.10 4.52 -8.04
C GLN A 17 3.03 5.71 -8.32
N ASP A 18 3.07 6.70 -7.42
CA ASP A 18 3.93 7.88 -7.52
C ASP A 18 5.44 7.51 -7.48
N ASN A 19 5.78 6.32 -6.96
CA ASN A 19 7.13 5.77 -6.94
C ASN A 19 7.40 4.78 -8.10
N GLY A 20 6.56 4.79 -9.14
CA GLY A 20 6.75 3.94 -10.32
C GLY A 20 6.17 2.53 -10.18
N GLY A 21 5.27 2.30 -9.23
CA GLY A 21 4.57 1.03 -9.06
C GLY A 21 5.30 -0.01 -8.20
N GLU A 22 6.49 0.32 -7.67
CA GLU A 22 7.27 -0.52 -6.75
C GLU A 22 7.88 0.32 -5.63
N VAL A 23 7.81 -0.17 -4.39
CA VAL A 23 8.50 0.44 -3.24
C VAL A 23 9.07 -0.64 -2.32
N SER A 24 10.12 -0.32 -1.56
CA SER A 24 10.57 -1.19 -0.48
C SER A 24 9.55 -1.23 0.66
N ARG A 25 9.44 -2.38 1.34
CA ARG A 25 8.57 -2.56 2.50
C ARG A 25 8.87 -1.53 3.59
N TYR A 26 10.14 -1.23 3.81
CA TYR A 26 10.57 -0.19 4.74
C TYR A 26 9.99 1.18 4.39
N SER A 27 10.08 1.59 3.12
CA SER A 27 9.57 2.89 2.67
C SER A 27 8.04 2.97 2.81
N PHE A 28 7.35 1.87 2.51
CA PHE A 28 5.90 1.76 2.68
C PHE A 28 5.46 1.85 4.15
N ASP A 29 6.11 1.10 5.04
CA ASP A 29 5.83 1.13 6.48
C ASP A 29 6.09 2.52 7.08
N LYS A 30 7.15 3.19 6.61
CA LYS A 30 7.47 4.58 6.97
C LYS A 30 6.40 5.56 6.48
N TYR A 31 5.87 5.36 5.28
CA TYR A 31 4.76 6.16 4.75
C TYR A 31 3.48 5.99 5.59
N ILE A 32 3.08 4.74 5.89
CA ILE A 32 1.92 4.44 6.73
C ILE A 32 2.06 5.12 8.10
N THR A 33 3.22 4.96 8.73
CA THR A 33 3.48 5.54 10.06
C THR A 33 3.30 7.05 10.08
N ARG A 34 3.81 7.74 9.05
CA ARG A 34 3.81 9.21 8.98
C ARG A 34 2.47 9.80 8.57
N ASN A 35 1.75 9.15 7.66
CA ASN A 35 0.59 9.75 6.99
C ASN A 35 -0.75 9.15 7.45
N ILE A 36 -0.73 7.92 7.97
CA ILE A 36 -1.96 7.18 8.29
C ILE A 36 -2.17 7.10 9.82
N LEU A 37 -1.12 7.28 10.63
CA LEU A 37 -1.17 7.48 12.10
C LEU A 37 -2.03 6.46 12.87
N VAL A 38 -1.93 5.18 12.52
CA VAL A 38 -2.58 4.09 13.26
C VAL A 38 -1.48 3.22 13.88
N LYS A 39 -1.44 3.21 15.23
CA LYS A 39 -0.40 2.52 16.04
C LYS A 39 -0.24 1.02 15.73
N GLU A 40 -1.24 0.38 15.11
CA GLU A 40 -1.25 -1.06 14.81
C GLU A 40 -1.18 -1.39 13.30
N SER A 41 -1.03 -0.38 12.43
CA SER A 41 -1.21 -0.57 10.97
C SER A 41 -0.03 -1.17 10.21
N PHE A 42 1.13 -1.40 10.86
CA PHE A 42 2.33 -1.94 10.19
C PHE A 42 2.07 -3.25 9.45
N ASN A 43 1.14 -4.08 9.94
CA ASN A 43 0.76 -5.32 9.25
C ASN A 43 -0.66 -5.29 8.68
N ILE A 44 -1.57 -4.47 9.24
CA ILE A 44 -2.98 -4.52 8.85
C ILE A 44 -3.19 -3.88 7.46
N VAL A 45 -2.56 -2.73 7.18
CA VAL A 45 -2.73 -2.05 5.88
C VAL A 45 -2.14 -2.89 4.73
N PRO A 46 -0.88 -3.37 4.80
CA PRO A 46 -0.33 -4.23 3.75
C PRO A 46 -1.13 -5.53 3.59
N LYS A 47 -1.58 -6.14 4.69
CA LYS A 47 -2.39 -7.36 4.64
C LYS A 47 -3.71 -7.13 3.91
N LYS A 48 -4.43 -6.05 4.24
CA LYS A 48 -5.70 -5.73 3.59
C LYS A 48 -5.54 -5.46 2.09
N LEU A 49 -4.49 -4.74 1.70
CA LEU A 49 -4.19 -4.48 0.28
C LEU A 49 -3.84 -5.76 -0.50
N VAL A 50 -3.20 -6.75 0.14
CA VAL A 50 -2.94 -8.07 -0.45
C VAL A 50 -4.23 -8.89 -0.52
N GLU A 51 -5.05 -8.89 0.53
CA GLU A 51 -6.36 -9.58 0.55
C GLU A 51 -7.31 -9.04 -0.53
N GLU A 52 -7.28 -7.74 -0.80
CA GLU A 52 -8.03 -7.12 -1.91
C GLU A 52 -7.33 -7.26 -3.28
N GLY A 53 -6.13 -7.84 -3.34
CA GLY A 53 -5.40 -8.13 -4.57
C GLY A 53 -4.80 -6.89 -5.25
N PHE A 54 -4.68 -5.75 -4.56
CA PHE A 54 -4.15 -4.51 -5.12
C PHE A 54 -2.62 -4.44 -5.14
N ILE A 55 -1.96 -5.18 -4.26
CA ILE A 55 -0.50 -5.24 -4.20
C ILE A 55 -0.01 -6.67 -4.10
N ASN A 56 1.23 -6.89 -4.53
CA ASN A 56 2.02 -8.07 -4.22
C ASN A 56 3.16 -7.71 -3.27
N ILE A 57 3.54 -8.64 -2.41
CA ILE A 57 4.73 -8.54 -1.56
C ILE A 57 5.74 -9.54 -2.09
N VAL A 58 6.83 -9.04 -2.67
CA VAL A 58 7.87 -9.85 -3.32
C VAL A 58 9.14 -9.77 -2.49
N ARG A 59 9.80 -10.91 -2.28
CA ARG A 59 11.12 -10.94 -1.64
C ARG A 59 12.20 -10.99 -2.71
N ASP A 60 13.07 -9.98 -2.69
CA ASP A 60 14.21 -9.85 -3.60
C ASP A 60 15.50 -9.93 -2.78
N GLY A 61 16.02 -11.15 -2.63
CA GLY A 61 17.14 -11.46 -1.75
C GLY A 61 16.87 -11.12 -0.28
N LYS A 62 17.56 -10.09 0.23
CA LYS A 62 17.40 -9.59 1.60
C LYS A 62 16.34 -8.50 1.73
N GLU A 63 15.88 -7.94 0.62
CA GLU A 63 14.87 -6.89 0.61
C GLU A 63 13.48 -7.46 0.38
N VAL A 64 12.49 -6.79 0.97
CA VAL A 64 11.07 -7.06 0.73
C VAL A 64 10.51 -5.85 0.00
N LYS A 65 9.87 -6.08 -1.13
CA LYS A 65 9.29 -5.08 -2.02
C LYS A 65 7.78 -5.22 -2.06
N ILE A 66 7.11 -4.11 -2.30
CA ILE A 66 5.67 -4.03 -2.54
C ILE A 66 5.50 -3.52 -3.96
N THR A 67 4.76 -4.26 -4.78
CA THR A 67 4.46 -3.90 -6.16
C THR A 67 2.96 -3.77 -6.37
N LEU A 68 2.53 -2.80 -7.17
CA LEU A 68 1.13 -2.70 -7.59
C LEU A 68 0.77 -3.85 -8.53
N THR A 69 -0.45 -4.36 -8.38
CA THR A 69 -1.09 -5.20 -9.39
C THR A 69 -1.86 -4.32 -10.38
N GLN A 70 -2.32 -4.92 -11.48
CA GLN A 70 -3.24 -4.24 -12.39
C GLN A 70 -4.50 -3.73 -11.67
N LEU A 71 -5.07 -4.54 -10.75
CA LEU A 71 -6.22 -4.13 -9.94
C LEU A 71 -5.91 -2.92 -9.05
N GLY A 72 -4.69 -2.86 -8.50
CA GLY A 72 -4.24 -1.71 -7.72
C GLY A 72 -4.12 -0.44 -8.55
N ILE A 73 -3.59 -0.55 -9.77
CA ILE A 73 -3.50 0.56 -10.73
C ILE A 73 -4.90 1.05 -11.11
N ASP A 74 -5.80 0.14 -11.47
CA ASP A 74 -7.17 0.47 -11.86
C ASP A 74 -7.93 1.13 -10.69
N LYS A 75 -7.68 0.69 -9.45
CA LYS A 75 -8.29 1.26 -8.25
C LYS A 75 -7.90 2.73 -8.04
N VAL A 76 -6.64 3.07 -8.31
CA VAL A 76 -6.15 4.46 -8.24
C VAL A 76 -6.72 5.29 -9.40
N GLY A 77 -6.65 4.76 -10.62
CA GLY A 77 -7.14 5.45 -11.83
C GLY A 77 -8.64 5.77 -11.79
N ASN A 78 -9.46 4.86 -11.24
CA ASN A 78 -10.90 5.04 -11.13
C ASN A 78 -11.34 5.96 -9.97
N SER A 79 -10.42 6.40 -9.10
CA SER A 79 -10.76 7.33 -8.00
C SER A 79 -10.75 8.80 -8.43
N HIS A 80 -10.37 9.09 -9.69
CA HIS A 80 -10.37 10.42 -10.29
C HIS A 80 -11.52 10.66 -11.28
N VAL A 81 -12.48 9.73 -11.37
CA VAL A 81 -13.62 9.77 -12.30
C VAL A 81 -14.94 9.94 -11.55
#